data_AF-A0A7Y3JJ90-F1
#
_entry.id   AF-A0A7Y3JJ90-F1
#
_cell.length_a   1.000
_cell.length_b   1.000
_cell.length_c   1.000
_cell.angle_alpha   90.00
_cell.angle_beta   90.00
_cell.angle_gamma   90.00
#
_symmetry.space_group_name_H-M   'P 1'
#
loop_
_entity.id
_entity.type
_entity.pdbx_description
1 polymer ?
#
loop_
_entity_poly.entity_id
_entity_poly.type
_entity_poly.pdbx_seq_one_letter_code
_entity_poly.pdbx_strand_id
1 'polypeptide(L)'
;MPNGERPNALQLNIVSAHRTGDVPAVVSVFMNDFLLTAKDLRSDGEITAVNAFVPLYTLKSNNVVRIEVFDSDKKSCFSSQALPVQVLPSSYLGLGGAGDVQEFFSFLPLLTSDSTVIIPPEYLQHPGESLPTVSRVLQGLGMSAGGYKIELPSSGDFVAHGPFVSFEVLPKGLSSLVETRLDQLVVRDKSRAVVFDSKGLGSLAVAQIIAGQGVLVSRVGKDALDLQVPLEFSAGNLAIMDGQGVKLTLNTHDPQQEFSLNESGRGLAYMVERYHVPFVIAAIVLLIALLLFVIRAVLKERHRRMARRSGDRHTTS
;
A
#
# COMPACT_ATOMS: atom_id res chain seq x y z
N MET A 1 -10.56 11.51 15.59
CA MET A 1 -10.60 12.71 14.71
C MET A 1 -12.06 13.16 14.62
N PRO A 2 -12.35 14.45 14.38
CA PRO A 2 -13.71 14.89 14.06
C PRO A 2 -14.25 14.19 12.80
N ASN A 3 -15.58 14.01 12.72
CA ASN A 3 -16.22 13.29 11.63
C ASN A 3 -15.98 13.94 10.26
N GLY A 4 -15.55 13.14 9.28
CA GLY A 4 -15.38 13.59 7.90
C GLY A 4 -14.17 14.49 7.65
N GLU A 5 -13.32 14.66 8.67
CA GLU A 5 -12.08 15.41 8.56
C GLU A 5 -10.86 14.47 8.50
N ARG A 6 -9.85 14.87 7.75
CA ARG A 6 -8.58 14.16 7.62
C ARG A 6 -7.40 15.11 7.79
N PRO A 7 -6.21 14.60 8.16
CA PRO A 7 -5.00 15.38 8.11
C PRO A 7 -4.77 15.96 6.71
N ASN A 8 -4.53 17.26 6.63
CA ASN A 8 -4.20 17.96 5.39
C ASN A 8 -2.92 18.80 5.49
N ALA A 9 -2.52 19.14 6.71
CA ALA A 9 -1.36 19.96 6.98
C ALA A 9 -0.69 19.51 8.28
N LEU A 10 0.62 19.67 8.34
CA LEU A 10 1.41 19.48 9.54
C LEU A 10 2.24 20.74 9.77
N GLN A 11 2.11 21.31 10.96
CA GLN A 11 2.91 22.44 11.39
C GLN A 11 3.73 22.05 12.61
N LEU A 12 5.05 22.08 12.47
CA LEU A 12 6.00 21.80 13.53
C LEU A 12 6.76 23.09 13.88
N ASN A 13 6.79 23.42 15.16
CA ASN A 13 7.61 24.50 15.68
C ASN A 13 8.82 23.87 16.37
N ILE A 14 10.00 24.04 15.78
CA ILE A 14 11.22 23.36 16.20
C ILE A 14 12.25 24.38 16.64
N VAL A 15 12.89 24.14 17.78
CA VAL A 15 14.00 24.95 18.30
C VAL A 15 15.24 24.08 18.33
N SER A 16 16.37 24.64 17.91
CA SER A 16 17.68 24.01 18.04
C SER A 16 18.60 24.86 18.90
N ALA A 17 19.52 24.20 19.61
CA ALA A 17 20.53 24.91 20.39
C ALA A 17 21.42 25.79 19.50
N HIS A 18 22.02 26.82 20.11
CA HIS A 18 22.93 27.69 19.39
C HIS A 18 24.16 26.92 18.88
N ARG A 19 24.60 27.21 17.65
CA ARG A 19 25.73 26.54 17.00
C ARG A 19 26.62 27.55 16.27
N THR A 20 27.91 27.26 16.20
CA THR A 20 28.97 28.12 15.64
C THR A 20 29.55 27.63 14.31
N GLY A 21 28.84 26.73 13.61
CA GLY A 21 29.22 26.25 12.27
C GLY A 21 28.45 26.95 11.14
N ASP A 22 28.97 26.87 9.91
CA ASP A 22 28.40 27.54 8.74
C ASP A 22 27.33 26.73 8.00
N VAL A 23 27.30 25.40 8.16
CA VAL A 23 26.35 24.51 7.44
C VAL A 23 25.15 24.20 8.33
N PRO A 24 23.93 24.69 8.05
CA PRO A 24 22.79 24.49 8.93
C PRO A 24 22.45 23.00 9.08
N ALA A 25 21.91 22.64 10.25
CA ALA A 25 21.28 21.33 10.42
C ALA A 25 19.98 21.30 9.63
N VAL A 26 19.65 20.15 9.05
CA VAL A 26 18.43 19.98 8.23
C VAL A 26 17.44 19.12 9.01
N VAL A 27 16.22 19.60 9.16
CA VAL A 27 15.10 18.77 9.62
C VAL A 27 14.35 18.20 8.44
N SER A 28 14.14 16.89 8.44
CA SER A 28 13.31 16.16 7.47
C SER A 28 12.11 15.57 8.19
N VAL A 29 10.92 15.77 7.61
CA VAL A 29 9.65 15.36 8.20
C VAL A 29 8.99 14.34 7.30
N PHE A 30 8.69 13.18 7.87
CA PHE A 30 8.09 12.05 7.17
C PHE A 30 6.72 11.70 7.75
N MET A 31 5.83 11.22 6.88
CA MET A 31 4.54 10.64 7.22
C MET A 31 4.45 9.25 6.60
N ASN A 32 4.35 8.21 7.42
CA ASN A 32 4.30 6.81 6.95
C ASN A 32 5.40 6.52 5.90
N ASP A 33 6.63 6.94 6.21
CA ASP A 33 7.84 6.80 5.37
C ASP A 33 7.91 7.68 4.10
N PHE A 34 6.90 8.51 3.82
CA PHE A 34 6.97 9.52 2.77
C PHE A 34 7.57 10.83 3.30
N LEU A 35 8.61 11.33 2.64
CA LEU A 35 9.17 12.66 2.94
C LEU A 35 8.15 13.74 2.55
N LEU A 36 7.64 14.47 3.54
CA LEU A 36 6.71 15.56 3.32
C LEU A 36 7.43 16.88 3.04
N THR A 37 8.44 17.18 3.84
CA THR A 37 9.24 18.40 3.70
C THR A 37 10.61 18.24 4.36
N ALA A 38 11.57 19.02 3.90
CA ALA A 38 12.83 19.25 4.60
C ALA A 38 13.09 20.75 4.72
N LYS A 39 13.73 21.19 5.81
CA LYS A 39 14.03 22.61 6.05
C LYS A 39 15.30 22.76 6.86
N ASP A 40 16.06 23.82 6.57
CA ASP A 40 17.19 24.22 7.39
C ASP A 40 16.69 24.73 8.75
N LEU A 41 17.29 24.25 9.83
CA LEU A 41 17.04 24.70 11.18
C LEU A 41 17.89 25.94 11.49
N ARG A 42 17.26 26.90 12.15
CA ARG A 42 17.98 28.05 12.72
C ARG A 42 18.76 27.61 13.95
N SER A 43 20.05 27.92 13.98
CA SER A 43 20.97 27.61 15.09
C SER A 43 21.19 28.80 16.03
N ASP A 44 20.15 29.57 16.30
CA ASP A 44 20.16 30.78 17.13
C ASP A 44 19.24 30.67 18.36
N GLY A 45 18.64 29.50 18.59
CA GLY A 45 17.64 29.30 19.65
C GLY A 45 16.25 29.87 19.31
N GLU A 46 16.05 30.43 18.11
CA GLU A 46 14.74 30.86 17.67
C GLU A 46 13.90 29.72 17.09
N ILE A 47 12.59 29.94 17.10
CA ILE A 47 11.62 28.98 16.56
C ILE A 47 11.74 28.92 15.05
N THR A 48 11.94 27.72 14.53
CA THR A 48 11.81 27.39 13.11
C THR A 48 10.46 26.74 12.88
N ALA A 49 9.56 27.44 12.19
CA ALA A 49 8.29 26.87 11.75
C ALA A 49 8.51 26.03 10.48
N VAL A 50 8.11 24.76 10.53
CA VAL A 50 8.16 23.80 9.43
C VAL A 50 6.72 23.43 9.08
N ASN A 51 6.29 23.82 7.87
CA ASN A 51 4.96 23.57 7.39
C ASN A 51 5.03 22.55 6.25
N ALA A 52 4.17 21.54 6.32
CA ALA A 52 4.06 20.52 5.29
C ALA A 52 2.59 20.31 4.92
N PHE A 53 2.32 20.19 3.62
CA PHE A 53 1.08 19.59 3.14
C PHE A 53 1.12 18.08 3.37
N VAL A 54 -0.01 17.46 3.72
CA VAL A 54 -0.13 16.01 3.90
C VAL A 54 -0.90 15.44 2.70
N PRO A 55 -0.21 14.83 1.72
CA PRO A 55 -0.87 14.24 0.56
C PRO A 55 -1.68 13.02 0.95
N LEU A 56 -2.76 12.77 0.19
CA LEU A 56 -3.69 11.69 0.45
C LEU A 56 -3.04 10.30 0.48
N TYR A 57 -2.20 10.02 -0.50
CA TYR A 57 -1.51 8.74 -0.64
C TYR A 57 -0.52 8.44 0.51
N THR A 58 -0.20 9.43 1.35
CA THR A 58 0.68 9.22 2.51
C THR A 58 -0.08 8.74 3.74
N LEU A 59 -1.41 8.77 3.73
CA LEU A 59 -2.25 8.45 4.88
C LEU A 59 -2.58 6.96 4.95
N LYS A 60 -2.65 6.46 6.18
CA LYS A 60 -3.07 5.11 6.57
C LYS A 60 -4.11 5.18 7.69
N SER A 61 -4.70 4.05 8.08
CA SER A 61 -5.55 3.96 9.28
C SER A 61 -4.83 4.42 10.55
N ASN A 62 -3.56 4.03 10.70
CA ASN A 62 -2.65 4.50 11.74
C ASN A 62 -1.49 5.26 11.09
N ASN A 63 -1.29 6.51 11.51
CA ASN A 63 -0.30 7.40 10.91
C ASN A 63 0.86 7.64 11.87
N VAL A 64 2.09 7.52 11.38
CA VAL A 64 3.32 7.80 12.12
C VAL A 64 4.01 9.01 11.50
N VAL A 65 4.28 10.03 12.33
CA VAL A 65 5.12 11.16 11.97
C VAL A 65 6.53 10.91 12.47
N ARG A 66 7.51 10.87 11.56
CA ARG A 66 8.93 10.75 11.90
C ARG A 66 9.64 12.06 11.58
N ILE A 67 10.35 12.58 12.56
CA ILE A 67 11.13 13.82 12.44
C ILE A 67 12.58 13.42 12.61
N GLU A 68 13.37 13.67 11.57
CA GLU A 68 14.80 13.38 11.55
C GLU A 68 15.57 14.68 11.43
N VAL A 69 16.58 14.86 12.27
CA VAL A 69 17.48 16.00 12.19
C VAL A 69 18.85 15.49 11.78
N PHE A 70 19.31 15.97 10.63
CA PHE A 70 20.65 15.70 10.16
C PHE A 70 21.55 16.89 10.49
N ASP A 71 22.52 16.66 11.36
CA ASP A 71 23.61 17.61 11.61
C ASP A 71 24.86 17.13 10.87
N SER A 72 25.42 18.03 10.06
CA SER A 72 26.61 17.77 9.26
C SER A 72 27.90 18.28 9.92
N ASP A 73 27.85 18.74 11.17
CA ASP A 73 29.01 19.29 11.89
C ASP A 73 30.09 18.22 12.14
N LYS A 74 30.93 18.02 11.13
CA LYS A 74 32.10 17.16 11.15
C LYS A 74 33.36 18.03 11.23
N LYS A 75 33.50 18.84 12.29
CA LYS A 75 34.80 19.44 12.61
C LYS A 75 35.84 18.37 13.03
N SER A 76 35.40 17.18 13.47
CA SER A 76 36.25 16.00 13.71
C SER A 76 35.38 14.74 13.85
N CYS A 77 35.78 13.61 13.24
CA CYS A 77 35.11 12.31 13.42
C CYS A 77 35.09 11.81 14.88
N PHE A 78 35.83 12.47 15.78
CA PHE A 78 35.98 12.09 17.19
C PHE A 78 35.35 13.09 18.16
N SER A 79 34.80 14.22 17.70
CA SER A 79 34.15 15.21 18.57
C SER A 79 32.90 15.80 17.91
N SER A 80 31.86 14.98 17.71
CA SER A 80 30.53 15.51 17.42
C SER A 80 29.95 16.09 18.70
N GLN A 81 29.78 17.41 18.77
CA GLN A 81 28.96 18.00 19.81
C GLN A 81 27.51 17.62 19.54
N ALA A 82 26.78 17.11 20.54
CA ALA A 82 25.36 16.85 20.36
C ALA A 82 24.65 18.18 20.05
N LEU A 83 23.70 18.16 19.11
CA LEU A 83 22.81 19.28 18.81
C LEU A 83 21.44 18.98 19.44
N PRO A 84 21.12 19.51 20.63
CA PRO A 84 19.78 19.39 21.19
C PRO A 84 18.77 20.07 20.27
N VAL A 85 17.73 19.34 19.91
CA VAL A 85 16.58 19.84 19.17
C VAL A 85 15.31 19.50 19.94
N GLN A 86 14.39 20.44 20.00
CA GLN A 86 13.10 20.28 20.65
C GLN A 86 11.96 20.62 19.70
N VAL A 87 10.97 19.74 19.64
CA VAL A 87 9.67 20.01 19.02
C VAL A 87 8.78 20.66 20.08
N LEU A 88 8.28 21.85 19.80
CA LEU A 88 7.48 22.62 20.75
C LEU A 88 6.02 22.13 20.79
N PRO A 89 5.34 22.24 21.95
CA PRO A 89 3.92 21.90 22.09
C PRO A 89 2.96 22.72 21.23
N SER A 90 3.41 23.84 20.67
CA SER A 90 2.64 24.66 19.72
C SER A 90 2.55 24.05 18.32
N SER A 91 3.19 22.89 18.10
CA SER A 91 3.07 22.10 16.86
C SER A 91 1.68 21.44 16.79
N TYR A 92 1.08 21.40 15.60
CA TYR A 92 -0.25 20.83 15.41
C TYR A 92 -0.44 20.18 14.04
N LEU A 93 -1.43 19.31 13.98
CA LEU A 93 -1.92 18.69 12.74
C LEU A 93 -3.16 19.45 12.28
N GLY A 94 -3.09 20.08 11.11
CA GLY A 94 -4.22 20.69 10.45
C GLY A 94 -5.14 19.64 9.86
N LEU A 95 -6.43 19.86 10.02
CA LEU A 95 -7.48 19.02 9.47
C LEU A 95 -8.17 19.73 8.31
N GLY A 96 -8.61 18.95 7.33
CA GLY A 96 -9.43 19.41 6.21
C GLY A 96 -10.46 18.35 5.81
N GLY A 97 -11.38 18.72 4.93
CA GLY A 97 -12.43 17.79 4.48
C GLY A 97 -11.86 16.54 3.82
N ALA A 98 -12.47 15.38 4.11
CA ALA A 98 -12.06 14.08 3.57
C ALA A 98 -12.13 14.01 2.03
N GLY A 99 -12.97 14.83 1.39
CA GLY A 99 -13.21 14.79 -0.05
C GLY A 99 -14.22 13.70 -0.43
N ASP A 100 -14.23 13.29 -1.69
CA ASP A 100 -15.07 12.20 -2.17
C ASP A 100 -14.69 10.88 -1.50
N VAL A 101 -15.67 10.24 -0.86
CA VAL A 101 -15.52 8.97 -0.13
C VAL A 101 -15.45 7.81 -1.11
N GLN A 102 -14.30 7.68 -1.76
CA GLN A 102 -14.08 6.66 -2.77
C GLN A 102 -13.09 5.59 -2.34
N GLU A 103 -12.28 5.84 -1.31
CA GLU A 103 -11.21 4.95 -0.85
C GLU A 103 -11.14 4.83 0.68
N PHE A 104 -10.48 3.79 1.19
CA PHE A 104 -10.38 3.52 2.61
C PHE A 104 -9.89 4.73 3.39
N PHE A 105 -8.75 5.33 3.01
CA PHE A 105 -8.22 6.51 3.71
C PHE A 105 -9.24 7.66 3.87
N SER A 106 -10.14 7.84 2.90
CA SER A 106 -11.16 8.91 2.91
C SER A 106 -12.39 8.52 3.72
N PHE A 107 -12.69 7.22 3.82
CA PHE A 107 -13.85 6.70 4.52
C PHE A 107 -13.58 6.47 6.02
N LEU A 108 -12.38 6.04 6.41
CA LEU A 108 -12.08 5.71 7.81
C LEU A 108 -12.45 6.82 8.80
N PRO A 109 -12.24 8.13 8.53
CA PRO A 109 -12.67 9.19 9.45
C PRO A 109 -14.17 9.18 9.76
N LEU A 110 -15.01 8.75 8.82
CA LEU A 110 -16.47 8.67 9.01
C LEU A 110 -16.87 7.51 9.93
N LEU A 111 -16.01 6.51 10.12
CA LEU A 111 -16.28 5.38 11.01
C LEU A 111 -15.94 5.68 12.48
N THR A 112 -15.27 6.80 12.77
CA THR A 112 -14.71 7.08 14.10
C THR A 112 -15.73 7.52 15.15
N SER A 113 -16.94 7.93 14.77
CA SER A 113 -18.03 8.17 15.73
C SER A 113 -19.43 7.95 15.13
N ASP A 114 -20.35 7.47 15.97
CA ASP A 114 -21.74 7.16 15.63
C ASP A 114 -21.94 6.16 14.48
N SER A 115 -20.98 5.24 14.30
CA SER A 115 -21.07 4.20 13.30
C SER A 115 -21.81 2.95 13.79
N THR A 116 -22.40 2.21 12.86
CA THR A 116 -23.11 0.96 13.15
C THR A 116 -22.31 -0.24 12.64
N VAL A 117 -22.13 -1.23 13.49
CA VAL A 117 -21.53 -2.53 13.15
C VAL A 117 -22.65 -3.55 13.03
N ILE A 118 -22.81 -4.10 11.84
CA ILE A 118 -23.86 -5.06 11.51
C ILE A 118 -23.21 -6.44 11.46
N ILE A 119 -23.64 -7.35 12.34
CA ILE A 119 -23.16 -8.73 12.37
C ILE A 119 -24.31 -9.70 12.19
N PRO A 120 -24.11 -10.82 11.48
CA PRO A 120 -25.16 -11.80 11.29
C PRO A 120 -25.35 -12.59 12.60
N PRO A 121 -26.58 -12.97 12.98
CA PRO A 121 -26.85 -13.68 14.23
C PRO A 121 -26.03 -14.97 14.42
N GLU A 122 -25.62 -15.60 13.33
CA GLU A 122 -24.78 -16.81 13.30
C GLU A 122 -23.42 -16.59 13.97
N TYR A 123 -22.88 -15.36 13.96
CA TYR A 123 -21.60 -15.04 14.62
C TYR A 123 -21.68 -15.20 16.15
N LEU A 124 -22.88 -15.11 16.73
CA LEU A 124 -23.10 -15.36 18.15
C LEU A 124 -23.23 -16.85 18.50
N GLN A 125 -23.41 -17.72 17.51
CA GLN A 125 -23.45 -19.18 17.73
C GLN A 125 -22.04 -19.74 17.98
N HIS A 126 -21.03 -19.17 17.32
CA HIS A 126 -19.62 -19.53 17.46
C HIS A 126 -18.75 -18.29 17.76
N PRO A 127 -18.93 -17.64 18.93
CA PRO A 127 -18.32 -16.35 19.22
C PRO A 127 -16.78 -16.43 19.32
N GLY A 128 -16.25 -17.57 19.76
CA GLY A 128 -14.80 -17.80 19.85
C GLY A 128 -14.10 -17.83 18.48
N GLU A 129 -14.83 -18.16 17.41
CA GLU A 129 -14.30 -18.22 16.04
C GLU A 129 -14.55 -16.91 15.30
N SER A 130 -15.70 -16.26 15.54
CA SER A 130 -16.16 -15.13 14.71
C SER A 130 -15.78 -13.75 15.28
N LEU A 131 -15.89 -13.55 16.60
CA LEU A 131 -15.66 -12.24 17.22
C LEU A 131 -14.21 -11.76 17.16
N PRO A 132 -13.16 -12.62 17.22
CA PRO A 132 -11.79 -12.17 17.01
C PRO A 132 -11.60 -11.53 15.63
N THR A 133 -12.19 -12.10 14.58
CA THR A 133 -12.14 -11.54 13.22
C THR A 133 -12.84 -10.19 13.15
N VAL A 134 -14.05 -10.08 13.71
CA VAL A 134 -14.78 -8.81 13.79
C VAL A 134 -13.94 -7.74 14.47
N SER A 135 -13.43 -8.04 15.67
CA SER A 135 -12.63 -7.09 16.45
C SER A 135 -11.39 -6.59 15.69
N ARG A 136 -10.65 -7.50 15.03
CA ARG A 136 -9.45 -7.13 14.27
C ARG A 136 -9.76 -6.29 13.05
N VAL A 137 -10.85 -6.58 12.34
CA VAL A 137 -11.29 -5.76 11.20
C VAL A 137 -11.68 -4.37 11.67
N LEU A 138 -12.48 -4.25 12.74
CA LEU A 138 -12.87 -2.94 13.30
C LEU A 138 -11.66 -2.13 13.76
N GLN A 139 -10.70 -2.77 14.44
CA GLN A 139 -9.44 -2.12 14.82
C GLN A 139 -8.64 -1.66 13.60
N GLY A 140 -8.57 -2.46 12.54
CA GLY A 140 -7.90 -2.07 11.30
C GLY A 140 -8.56 -0.88 10.61
N LEU A 141 -9.89 -0.78 10.71
CA LEU A 141 -10.67 0.37 10.25
C LEU A 141 -10.58 1.59 11.19
N GLY A 142 -9.77 1.52 12.26
CA GLY A 142 -9.58 2.62 13.21
C GLY A 142 -10.77 2.85 14.15
N MET A 143 -11.68 1.88 14.27
CA MET A 143 -12.85 1.99 15.16
C MET A 143 -12.45 1.63 16.59
N SER A 144 -12.67 2.55 17.53
CA SER A 144 -12.40 2.32 18.95
C SER A 144 -13.51 1.50 19.61
N ALA A 145 -13.15 0.63 20.55
CA ALA A 145 -14.10 -0.10 21.38
C ALA A 145 -15.04 0.89 22.10
N GLY A 146 -16.35 0.78 21.84
CA GLY A 146 -17.39 1.65 22.41
C GLY A 146 -17.78 2.87 21.56
N GLY A 147 -17.13 3.11 20.42
CA GLY A 147 -17.48 4.20 19.49
C GLY A 147 -18.57 3.87 18.48
N TYR A 148 -19.17 2.68 18.55
CA TYR A 148 -20.12 2.15 17.58
C TYR A 148 -21.26 1.38 18.24
N LYS A 149 -22.38 1.27 17.54
CA LYS A 149 -23.53 0.43 17.92
C LYS A 149 -23.43 -0.91 17.20
N ILE A 150 -23.85 -1.99 17.85
CA ILE A 150 -23.93 -3.32 17.20
C ILE A 150 -25.39 -3.62 16.89
N GLU A 151 -25.66 -4.00 15.64
CA GLU A 151 -26.98 -4.43 15.19
C GLU A 151 -26.92 -5.86 14.62
N LEU A 152 -27.92 -6.66 14.98
CA LEU A 152 -28.03 -8.06 14.60
C LEU A 152 -29.32 -8.28 13.80
N PRO A 153 -29.30 -7.97 12.50
CA PRO A 153 -30.49 -8.13 11.68
C PRO A 153 -30.86 -9.61 11.56
N SER A 154 -32.12 -9.91 11.83
CA SER A 154 -32.67 -11.27 11.74
C SER A 154 -33.07 -11.64 10.30
N SER A 155 -33.05 -10.68 9.37
CA SER A 155 -33.43 -10.85 7.97
C SER A 155 -32.62 -9.93 7.04
N GLY A 156 -32.52 -10.32 5.76
CA GLY A 156 -31.79 -9.57 4.72
C GLY A 156 -32.44 -8.25 4.28
N ASP A 157 -33.46 -7.76 4.98
CA ASP A 157 -34.17 -6.50 4.70
C ASP A 157 -33.61 -5.30 5.47
N PHE A 158 -32.46 -5.47 6.11
CA PHE A 158 -31.82 -4.44 6.93
C PHE A 158 -31.46 -3.18 6.11
N VAL A 159 -31.87 -2.01 6.59
CA VAL A 159 -31.50 -0.70 6.00
C VAL A 159 -30.49 -0.04 6.92
N ALA A 160 -29.29 0.24 6.40
CA ALA A 160 -28.27 0.94 7.16
C ALA A 160 -28.55 2.45 7.21
N HIS A 161 -28.39 3.04 8.39
CA HIS A 161 -28.50 4.48 8.60
C HIS A 161 -27.14 5.03 9.04
N GLY A 162 -26.60 5.98 8.27
CA GLY A 162 -25.28 6.57 8.54
C GLY A 162 -24.11 5.65 8.17
N PRO A 163 -22.88 5.99 8.59
CA PRO A 163 -21.68 5.18 8.34
C PRO A 163 -21.76 3.82 9.03
N PHE A 164 -21.48 2.74 8.30
CA PHE A 164 -21.57 1.39 8.84
C PHE A 164 -20.43 0.47 8.42
N VAL A 165 -20.24 -0.60 9.20
CA VAL A 165 -19.43 -1.77 8.82
C VAL A 165 -20.33 -3.00 8.93
N SER A 166 -20.48 -3.75 7.85
CA SER A 166 -21.33 -4.94 7.82
C SER A 166 -20.52 -6.18 7.55
N PHE A 167 -20.79 -7.26 8.29
CA PHE A 167 -20.18 -8.56 8.10
C PHE A 167 -21.19 -9.50 7.44
N GLU A 168 -20.88 -9.98 6.23
CA GLU A 168 -21.66 -10.93 5.41
C GLU A 168 -23.10 -10.52 5.04
N VAL A 169 -23.65 -9.47 5.65
CA VAL A 169 -24.98 -8.94 5.39
C VAL A 169 -24.87 -7.73 4.45
N LEU A 170 -25.45 -7.81 3.26
CA LEU A 170 -25.55 -6.66 2.37
C LEU A 170 -26.81 -5.85 2.74
N PRO A 171 -26.69 -4.58 3.17
CA PRO A 171 -27.86 -3.76 3.46
C PRO A 171 -28.73 -3.53 2.21
N LYS A 172 -30.03 -3.42 2.43
CA LYS A 172 -31.04 -3.24 1.40
C LYS A 172 -30.80 -1.95 0.61
N GLY A 173 -30.97 -2.05 -0.71
CA GLY A 173 -30.80 -0.91 -1.63
C GLY A 173 -29.35 -0.64 -2.02
N LEU A 174 -28.39 -1.40 -1.47
CA LEU A 174 -26.98 -1.34 -1.84
C LEU A 174 -26.58 -2.51 -2.72
N SER A 175 -25.53 -2.33 -3.52
CA SER A 175 -24.99 -3.37 -4.39
C SER A 175 -23.49 -3.52 -4.19
N SER A 176 -23.02 -4.76 -4.06
CA SER A 176 -21.61 -5.11 -4.04
C SER A 176 -21.07 -5.28 -5.47
N LEU A 177 -19.81 -4.89 -5.70
CA LEU A 177 -19.07 -5.26 -6.93
C LEU A 177 -18.26 -6.55 -6.72
N VAL A 178 -18.27 -7.07 -5.49
CA VAL A 178 -17.63 -8.33 -5.10
C VAL A 178 -18.70 -9.41 -4.96
N GLU A 179 -18.47 -10.54 -5.62
CA GLU A 179 -19.22 -11.77 -5.43
C GLU A 179 -18.29 -12.80 -4.80
N THR A 180 -18.62 -13.25 -3.59
CA THR A 180 -17.93 -14.38 -2.94
C THR A 180 -18.77 -15.65 -3.06
N ARG A 181 -18.12 -16.76 -3.36
CA ARG A 181 -18.69 -18.12 -3.34
C ARG A 181 -17.79 -19.02 -2.52
N LEU A 182 -18.21 -20.28 -2.34
CA LEU A 182 -17.51 -21.29 -1.54
C LEU A 182 -16.02 -21.48 -1.89
N ASP A 183 -15.64 -21.23 -3.14
CA ASP A 183 -14.25 -21.39 -3.60
C ASP A 183 -13.91 -20.41 -4.74
N GLN A 184 -14.62 -19.28 -4.80
CA GLN A 184 -14.41 -18.33 -5.88
C GLN A 184 -14.62 -16.90 -5.39
N LEU A 185 -13.70 -16.02 -5.76
CA LEU A 185 -13.81 -14.59 -5.56
C LEU A 185 -13.84 -13.91 -6.92
N VAL A 186 -14.94 -13.21 -7.21
CA VAL A 186 -15.10 -12.40 -8.42
C VAL A 186 -15.23 -10.93 -8.01
N VAL A 187 -14.34 -10.09 -8.53
CA VAL A 187 -14.38 -8.64 -8.36
C VAL A 187 -14.68 -8.00 -9.71
N ARG A 188 -15.62 -7.08 -9.71
CA ARG A 188 -16.02 -6.29 -10.87
C ARG A 188 -15.66 -4.81 -10.69
N ASP A 189 -15.49 -4.12 -11.81
CA ASP A 189 -15.40 -2.67 -11.83
C ASP A 189 -16.80 -2.02 -11.84
N LYS A 190 -16.84 -0.68 -11.88
CA LYS A 190 -18.07 0.10 -12.04
C LYS A 190 -18.84 -0.23 -13.34
N SER A 191 -18.15 -0.68 -14.40
CA SER A 191 -18.76 -1.09 -15.66
C SER A 191 -19.30 -2.53 -15.65
N ARG A 192 -19.20 -3.22 -14.51
CA ARG A 192 -19.52 -4.64 -14.28
C ARG A 192 -18.60 -5.62 -15.02
N ALA A 193 -17.52 -5.14 -15.62
CA ALA A 193 -16.48 -5.98 -16.20
C ALA A 193 -15.72 -6.71 -15.08
N VAL A 194 -15.30 -7.95 -15.34
CA VAL A 194 -14.53 -8.75 -14.38
C VAL A 194 -13.10 -8.24 -14.37
N VAL A 195 -12.65 -7.79 -13.19
CA VAL A 195 -11.28 -7.30 -12.96
C VAL A 195 -10.43 -8.40 -12.32
N PHE A 196 -11.03 -9.20 -11.45
CA PHE A 196 -10.36 -10.29 -10.75
C PHE A 196 -11.31 -11.47 -10.62
N ASP A 197 -10.87 -12.65 -11.04
CA ASP A 197 -11.59 -13.91 -10.85
C ASP A 197 -10.57 -14.97 -10.45
N SER A 198 -10.78 -15.58 -9.30
CA SER A 198 -9.85 -16.54 -8.71
C SER A 198 -10.61 -17.65 -8.02
N LYS A 199 -10.07 -18.87 -8.11
CA LYS A 199 -10.61 -20.08 -7.50
C LYS A 199 -9.58 -20.71 -6.58
N GLY A 200 -9.99 -21.60 -5.68
CA GLY A 200 -9.09 -22.25 -4.73
C GLY A 200 -8.77 -21.39 -3.50
N LEU A 201 -9.65 -20.45 -3.15
CA LEU A 201 -9.45 -19.48 -2.08
C LEU A 201 -10.40 -19.80 -0.92
N GLY A 202 -9.97 -20.64 0.01
CA GLY A 202 -10.80 -21.13 1.12
C GLY A 202 -10.74 -20.31 2.42
N SER A 203 -9.68 -19.52 2.62
CA SER A 203 -9.41 -18.83 3.89
C SER A 203 -9.10 -17.34 3.68
N LEU A 204 -9.95 -16.65 2.93
CA LEU A 204 -9.83 -15.20 2.70
C LEU A 204 -11.06 -14.44 3.19
N ALA A 205 -10.89 -13.15 3.42
CA ALA A 205 -11.97 -12.19 3.47
C ALA A 205 -11.70 -11.00 2.55
N VAL A 206 -12.78 -10.35 2.15
CA VAL A 206 -12.75 -9.14 1.34
C VAL A 206 -13.49 -8.05 2.10
N ALA A 207 -12.86 -6.89 2.27
CA ALA A 207 -13.50 -5.67 2.70
C ALA A 207 -13.71 -4.78 1.49
N GLN A 208 -14.92 -4.28 1.27
CA GLN A 208 -15.25 -3.37 0.18
C GLN A 208 -16.03 -2.17 0.71
N ILE A 209 -15.68 -0.97 0.25
CA ILE A 209 -16.53 0.22 0.44
C ILE A 209 -17.72 0.14 -0.52
N ILE A 210 -18.92 0.21 0.03
CA ILE A 210 -20.17 0.15 -0.73
C ILE A 210 -20.85 1.52 -0.73
N ALA A 211 -21.03 2.06 -1.94
CA ALA A 211 -21.73 3.32 -2.20
C ALA A 211 -21.23 4.53 -1.40
N GLY A 212 -19.99 4.50 -0.88
CA GLY A 212 -19.44 5.53 0.00
C GLY A 212 -20.16 5.65 1.36
N GLN A 213 -21.01 4.67 1.71
CA GLN A 213 -21.84 4.69 2.93
C GLN A 213 -21.31 3.74 4.00
N GLY A 214 -20.68 2.63 3.60
CA GLY A 214 -20.23 1.61 4.54
C GLY A 214 -19.19 0.68 3.98
N VAL A 215 -18.63 -0.16 4.84
CA VAL A 215 -17.72 -1.25 4.47
C VAL A 215 -18.46 -2.58 4.62
N LEU A 216 -18.52 -3.37 3.55
CA LEU A 216 -18.96 -4.76 3.59
C LEU A 216 -17.73 -5.66 3.71
N VAL A 217 -17.74 -6.52 4.72
CA VAL A 217 -16.75 -7.55 4.95
C VAL A 217 -17.38 -8.89 4.61
N SER A 218 -16.85 -9.59 3.62
CA SER A 218 -17.36 -10.89 3.18
C SER A 218 -16.26 -11.94 3.25
N ARG A 219 -16.56 -13.10 3.82
CA ARG A 219 -15.67 -14.25 3.74
C ARG A 219 -15.74 -14.89 2.35
N VAL A 220 -14.60 -15.45 1.93
CA VAL A 220 -14.48 -16.31 0.76
C VAL A 220 -14.24 -17.71 1.31
N GLY A 221 -15.18 -18.62 1.05
CA GLY A 221 -15.15 -19.97 1.59
C GLY A 221 -15.85 -20.15 2.94
N LYS A 222 -15.70 -21.34 3.51
CA LYS A 222 -16.36 -21.77 4.75
C LYS A 222 -15.48 -21.65 5.98
N ASP A 223 -14.16 -21.57 5.79
CA ASP A 223 -13.21 -21.63 6.88
C ASP A 223 -13.26 -20.34 7.71
N ALA A 224 -13.02 -20.47 9.01
CA ALA A 224 -12.87 -19.33 9.89
C ALA A 224 -11.57 -18.58 9.55
N LEU A 225 -11.62 -17.24 9.57
CA LEU A 225 -10.45 -16.43 9.25
C LEU A 225 -9.58 -16.22 10.50
N ASP A 226 -8.52 -17.03 10.56
CA ASP A 226 -7.28 -16.93 11.37
C ASP A 226 -6.53 -15.59 11.31
N LEU A 227 -7.16 -14.42 11.47
CA LEU A 227 -6.43 -13.16 11.47
C LEU A 227 -5.45 -13.17 12.64
N GLN A 228 -4.14 -13.09 12.42
CA GLN A 228 -3.11 -13.10 13.47
C GLN A 228 -2.42 -11.75 13.63
N VAL A 229 -2.46 -10.90 12.60
CA VAL A 229 -1.80 -9.59 12.57
C VAL A 229 -2.79 -8.43 12.55
N PRO A 230 -2.39 -7.21 12.96
CA PRO A 230 -3.17 -6.01 12.72
C PRO A 230 -3.42 -5.78 11.22
N LEU A 231 -4.62 -5.32 10.87
CA LEU A 231 -4.99 -5.01 9.49
C LEU A 231 -4.71 -3.54 9.19
N GLU A 232 -4.01 -3.25 8.10
CA GLU A 232 -3.79 -1.90 7.58
C GLU A 232 -4.60 -1.70 6.31
N PHE A 233 -5.70 -0.94 6.41
CA PHE A 233 -6.41 -0.43 5.24
C PHE A 233 -5.79 0.91 4.85
N SER A 234 -5.32 1.03 3.60
CA SER A 234 -4.62 2.21 3.10
C SER A 234 -5.31 2.77 1.86
N ALA A 235 -4.86 2.36 0.67
CA ALA A 235 -5.35 2.83 -0.62
C ALA A 235 -6.46 1.93 -1.18
N GLY A 236 -7.21 2.48 -2.14
CA GLY A 236 -8.26 1.76 -2.85
C GLY A 236 -9.55 1.61 -2.05
N ASN A 237 -10.51 0.91 -2.64
CA ASN A 237 -11.87 0.76 -2.12
C ASN A 237 -12.27 -0.71 -1.89
N LEU A 238 -11.32 -1.61 -2.12
CA LEU A 238 -11.44 -3.03 -1.90
C LEU A 238 -10.11 -3.55 -1.36
N ALA A 239 -10.17 -4.38 -0.32
CA ALA A 239 -9.03 -5.02 0.30
C ALA A 239 -9.29 -6.52 0.45
N ILE A 240 -8.37 -7.35 -0.04
CA ILE A 240 -8.35 -8.80 0.14
C ILE A 240 -7.36 -9.12 1.25
N MET A 241 -7.81 -9.91 2.22
CA MET A 241 -7.05 -10.26 3.42
C MET A 241 -7.11 -11.75 3.71
N ASP A 242 -6.04 -12.26 4.30
CA ASP A 242 -5.91 -13.60 4.84
C ASP A 242 -5.48 -13.54 6.31
N GLY A 243 -5.20 -14.69 6.93
CA GLY A 243 -4.74 -14.74 8.32
C GLY A 243 -3.46 -13.94 8.64
N GLN A 244 -2.67 -13.65 7.61
CA GLN A 244 -1.41 -12.89 7.67
C GLN A 244 -1.60 -11.42 7.26
N GLY A 245 -2.83 -10.92 7.16
CA GLY A 245 -3.16 -9.51 6.96
C GLY A 245 -3.67 -9.17 5.55
N VAL A 246 -3.63 -7.88 5.21
CA VAL A 246 -4.06 -7.39 3.88
C VAL A 246 -3.02 -7.75 2.83
N LYS A 247 -3.44 -8.48 1.79
CA LYS A 247 -2.57 -8.96 0.70
C LYS A 247 -2.64 -8.09 -0.55
N LEU A 248 -3.84 -7.62 -0.86
CA LEU A 248 -4.10 -6.81 -2.03
C LEU A 248 -5.12 -5.74 -1.72
N THR A 249 -4.84 -4.51 -2.13
CA THR A 249 -5.81 -3.43 -2.21
C THR A 249 -6.04 -3.07 -3.67
N LEU A 250 -7.27 -2.70 -4.01
CA LEU A 250 -7.70 -2.38 -5.37
C LEU A 250 -8.64 -1.18 -5.33
N ASN A 251 -8.53 -0.33 -6.35
CA ASN A 251 -9.55 0.66 -6.66
C ASN A 251 -10.44 0.16 -7.80
N THR A 252 -11.67 -0.22 -7.49
CA THR A 252 -12.64 -0.72 -8.50
C THR A 252 -13.18 0.38 -9.43
N HIS A 253 -12.88 1.66 -9.17
CA HIS A 253 -13.17 2.77 -10.08
C HIS A 253 -12.05 3.01 -11.10
N ASP A 254 -10.80 2.74 -10.72
CA ASP A 254 -9.63 2.76 -11.61
C ASP A 254 -8.72 1.55 -11.35
N PRO A 255 -9.08 0.37 -11.89
CA PRO A 255 -8.35 -0.87 -11.63
C PRO A 255 -6.96 -0.91 -12.28
N GLN A 256 -6.58 0.07 -13.11
CA GLN A 256 -5.29 0.11 -13.79
C GLN A 256 -4.19 0.77 -12.94
N GLN A 257 -4.55 1.61 -11.96
CA GLN A 257 -3.58 2.44 -11.22
C GLN A 257 -3.00 1.80 -9.95
N GLU A 258 -3.69 0.87 -9.28
CA GLU A 258 -3.33 0.48 -7.90
C GLU A 258 -3.23 -1.04 -7.66
N PHE A 259 -2.34 -1.73 -8.38
CA PHE A 259 -1.84 -3.03 -7.89
C PHE A 259 -0.73 -2.81 -6.85
N SER A 260 -1.08 -2.36 -5.65
CA SER A 260 -0.14 -2.36 -4.51
C SER A 260 -0.15 -3.73 -3.85
N LEU A 261 0.68 -4.64 -4.34
CA LEU A 261 1.05 -5.83 -3.60
C LEU A 261 1.86 -5.37 -2.38
N ASN A 262 1.40 -5.73 -1.18
CA ASN A 262 2.10 -5.42 0.08
C ASN A 262 3.54 -5.98 -0.02
N GLU A 263 4.54 -5.10 0.05
CA GLU A 263 5.95 -5.33 -0.32
C GLU A 263 6.71 -6.16 0.74
N SER A 264 6.24 -7.37 1.09
CA SER A 264 6.90 -8.23 2.09
C SER A 264 7.47 -9.54 1.53
N GLY A 265 7.67 -9.67 0.21
CA GLY A 265 8.17 -10.94 -0.35
C GLY A 265 8.68 -10.92 -1.79
N ARG A 266 9.33 -9.85 -2.27
CA ARG A 266 9.85 -9.82 -3.65
C ARG A 266 11.19 -10.56 -3.79
N GLY A 267 11.11 -11.85 -4.09
CA GLY A 267 12.21 -12.63 -4.67
C GLY A 267 12.31 -12.49 -6.20
N LEU A 268 13.33 -13.14 -6.79
CA LEU A 268 13.66 -13.14 -8.23
C LEU A 268 12.48 -13.39 -9.19
N ALA A 269 11.43 -14.09 -8.74
CA ALA A 269 10.25 -14.41 -9.55
C ALA A 269 9.48 -13.15 -10.02
N TYR A 270 9.32 -12.13 -9.17
CA TYR A 270 8.64 -10.89 -9.51
C TYR A 270 9.41 -10.08 -10.58
N MET A 271 10.74 -10.16 -10.55
CA MET A 271 11.62 -9.54 -11.54
C MET A 271 11.47 -10.18 -12.93
N VAL A 272 11.31 -11.51 -13.00
CA VAL A 272 11.13 -12.23 -14.26
C VAL A 272 9.78 -11.91 -14.90
N GLU A 273 8.71 -11.82 -14.11
CA GLU A 273 7.37 -11.55 -14.62
C GLU A 273 7.23 -10.11 -15.15
N ARG A 274 7.79 -9.12 -14.43
CA ARG A 274 7.72 -7.70 -14.83
C ARG A 274 8.70 -7.32 -15.95
N TYR A 275 9.83 -8.00 -16.07
CA TYR A 275 10.87 -7.70 -17.06
C TYR A 275 11.05 -8.80 -18.12
N HIS A 276 10.04 -9.63 -18.40
CA HIS A 276 10.15 -10.71 -19.39
C HIS A 276 10.56 -10.19 -20.79
N VAL A 277 10.07 -9.02 -21.21
CA VAL A 277 10.38 -8.43 -22.52
C VAL A 277 11.87 -8.09 -22.69
N PRO A 278 12.54 -7.33 -21.79
CA PRO A 278 13.97 -7.06 -21.94
C PRO A 278 14.84 -8.32 -21.81
N PHE A 279 14.43 -9.34 -21.05
CA PHE A 279 15.15 -10.63 -21.02
C PHE A 279 15.06 -11.39 -22.36
N VAL A 280 13.89 -11.38 -23.00
CA VAL A 280 13.71 -11.97 -24.35
C VAL A 280 14.54 -11.22 -25.38
N ILE A 281 14.58 -9.88 -25.32
CA ILE A 281 15.42 -9.07 -26.21
C ILE A 281 16.91 -9.38 -25.99
N ALA A 282 17.37 -9.47 -24.74
CA ALA A 282 18.76 -9.81 -24.42
C ALA A 282 19.14 -11.21 -24.93
N ALA A 283 18.25 -12.20 -24.80
CA ALA A 283 18.46 -13.55 -25.31
C ALA A 283 18.55 -13.58 -26.84
N ILE A 284 17.69 -12.82 -27.55
CA ILE A 284 17.74 -12.70 -29.01
C ILE A 284 19.05 -12.04 -29.45
N VAL A 285 19.48 -10.96 -28.80
CA VAL A 285 20.74 -10.27 -29.10
C VAL A 285 21.94 -11.21 -28.91
N LEU A 286 21.96 -11.98 -27.82
CA LEU A 286 23.00 -12.96 -27.55
C LEU A 286 23.05 -14.06 -28.63
N LEU A 287 21.88 -14.55 -29.07
CA LEU A 287 21.77 -15.57 -30.11
C LEU A 287 22.24 -15.05 -31.47
N ILE A 288 21.89 -13.81 -31.83
CA ILE A 288 22.38 -13.15 -33.05
C ILE A 288 23.91 -12.96 -32.97
N ALA A 289 24.44 -12.53 -31.83
CA ALA A 289 25.88 -12.37 -31.64
C ALA A 289 26.63 -13.71 -31.79
N LEU A 290 26.09 -14.79 -31.23
CA LEU A 290 26.63 -16.15 -31.36
C LEU A 290 26.60 -16.62 -32.82
N LEU A 291 25.49 -16.39 -33.53
CA LEU A 291 25.36 -16.73 -34.94
C LEU A 291 26.40 -16.00 -35.79
N LEU A 292 26.56 -14.69 -35.59
CA LEU A 292 27.56 -13.88 -36.28
C LEU A 292 28.99 -14.33 -35.96
N PHE A 293 29.25 -14.76 -34.73
CA PHE A 293 30.55 -15.31 -34.33
C PHE A 293 30.86 -16.62 -35.08
N VAL A 294 29.89 -17.54 -35.15
CA VAL A 294 30.05 -18.81 -35.89
C VAL A 294 30.23 -18.55 -37.39
N ILE A 295 29.43 -17.65 -37.98
CA ILE A 295 29.57 -17.28 -39.40
C ILE A 295 30.97 -16.73 -39.68
N ARG A 296 31.49 -15.82 -38.84
CA ARG A 296 32.85 -15.31 -38.97
C ARG A 296 33.91 -16.40 -38.85
N ALA A 297 33.74 -17.32 -37.90
CA ALA A 297 34.66 -18.45 -37.74
C ALA A 297 34.70 -19.33 -39.00
N VAL A 298 33.54 -19.67 -39.57
CA VAL A 298 33.42 -20.50 -40.78
C VAL A 298 33.97 -19.79 -42.02
N LEU A 299 33.69 -18.48 -42.20
CA LEU A 299 34.23 -17.70 -43.31
C LEU A 299 35.76 -17.59 -43.24
N LYS A 300 36.33 -17.39 -42.05
CA LYS A 300 37.78 -17.37 -41.83
C LYS A 300 38.42 -18.72 -42.17
N GLU A 301 37.78 -19.82 -41.80
CA GLU A 301 38.21 -21.18 -42.15
C GLU A 301 38.20 -21.41 -43.67
N ARG A 302 37.14 -20.94 -44.36
CA ARG A 302 37.03 -21.06 -45.82
C ARG A 302 38.07 -20.24 -46.57
N HIS A 303 38.35 -19.00 -46.13
CA HIS A 303 39.44 -18.20 -46.73
C HIS A 303 40.82 -18.84 -46.54
N ARG A 304 41.09 -19.43 -45.37
CA ARG A 304 42.33 -20.20 -45.14
C ARG A 304 42.45 -21.43 -46.05
N ARG A 305 41.34 -22.12 -46.31
CA ARG A 305 41.31 -23.28 -47.23
C ARG A 305 41.49 -22.86 -48.70
N MET A 306 40.95 -21.72 -49.13
CA MET A 306 41.16 -21.21 -50.49
C MET A 306 42.59 -20.69 -50.71
N ALA A 307 43.19 -20.03 -49.72
CA ALA A 307 44.60 -19.63 -49.78
C ALA A 307 45.55 -20.83 -49.91
N ARG A 308 45.25 -21.97 -49.27
CA ARG A 308 46.03 -23.22 -49.42
C ARG A 308 45.86 -23.87 -50.79
N ARG A 309 44.67 -23.83 -51.40
CA ARG A 309 44.42 -24.40 -52.75
C ARG A 309 45.02 -23.60 -53.91
N SER A 310 45.34 -22.32 -53.71
CA SER A 310 46.00 -21.51 -54.73
C SER A 310 47.53 -21.62 -54.70
N GLY A 311 48.11 -22.20 -53.64
CA GLY A 311 49.55 -22.47 -53.54
C GLY A 311 50.01 -23.73 -54.27
N ASP A 312 49.15 -24.74 -54.42
CA ASP A 312 49.48 -26.02 -55.08
C ASP A 312 49.42 -25.97 -56.62
N ARG A 313 48.97 -24.86 -57.22
CA ARG A 313 48.80 -24.74 -58.68
C ARG A 313 50.02 -24.18 -59.43
N HIS A 314 51.14 -23.96 -58.72
CA HIS A 314 52.41 -23.47 -59.31
C HIS A 314 53.55 -24.49 -59.29
N THR A 315 53.29 -25.75 -58.95
CA THR A 315 54.31 -26.83 -58.95
C THR A 315 53.91 -28.00 -59.83
N THR A 316 53.52 -27.73 -61.08
CA THR A 316 53.53 -28.71 -62.16
C THR A 316 53.80 -28.01 -63.48
N SER A 317 55.09 -27.78 -63.75
CA SER A 317 55.65 -27.76 -65.09
C SER A 317 57.10 -28.24 -65.04
#